data_AF-A0A9X9LI87-F1
#
_entry.id   AF-A0A9X9LI87-F1
#
_cell.length_a   1.000
_cell.length_b   1.000
_cell.length_c   1.000
_cell.angle_alpha   90.00
_cell.angle_beta   90.00
_cell.angle_gamma   90.00
#
_symmetry.space_group_name_H-M   'P 1'
#
loop_
_entity.id
_entity.type
_entity.pdbx_description
1 polymer ?
#
loop_
_entity_poly.entity_id
_entity_poly.type
_entity_poly.pdbx_seq_one_letter_code
_entity_poly.pdbx_strand_id
1 'polypeptide(L)'
;MFLLSALLSVFGGLHAHLDSEGILLHITVPWKIRSNESEDSEKQVIYIITIDEKPYTLHLRKHSFLSQNFLVYTYNETGFLHLESSYFKMHCHYQGYFADIPNSLATLSICSGLRGFLQFENISYGIEPLESSAQFQHIIYQVKNENPAIPLLAENYSNIWQKDQPYKDNLSLQVT
;
A
#
# COMPACT_ATOMS: atom_id res chain seq x y z
N MET A 1 55.72 36.55 -22.63
CA MET A 1 54.40 36.49 -21.97
C MET A 1 54.02 35.01 -21.93
N PHE A 2 54.72 34.18 -21.16
CA PHE A 2 54.41 33.84 -19.77
C PHE A 2 52.90 33.66 -19.51
N LEU A 3 52.51 32.39 -19.42
CA LEU A 3 51.50 31.82 -18.52
C LEU A 3 50.02 32.20 -18.73
N LEU A 4 49.17 31.22 -18.38
CA LEU A 4 47.71 31.12 -18.53
C LEU A 4 47.29 30.74 -19.96
N SER A 5 46.88 29.51 -20.25
CA SER A 5 45.81 28.78 -19.56
C SER A 5 45.97 27.27 -19.71
N ALA A 6 46.86 26.69 -18.91
CA ALA A 6 46.72 25.31 -18.48
C ALA A 6 45.75 25.33 -17.29
N LEU A 7 44.45 25.26 -17.54
CA LEU A 7 43.40 24.97 -16.55
C LEU A 7 42.10 24.74 -17.34
N LEU A 8 41.74 23.47 -17.49
CA LEU A 8 40.38 22.89 -17.65
C LEU A 8 40.47 21.44 -18.16
N SER A 9 41.57 20.74 -17.87
CA SER A 9 41.53 19.30 -17.61
C SER A 9 40.96 19.09 -16.21
N VAL A 10 39.63 19.02 -16.07
CA VAL A 10 38.86 18.23 -15.09
C VAL A 10 37.39 18.51 -15.43
N PHE A 11 36.88 17.86 -16.48
CA PHE A 11 35.51 17.35 -16.41
C PHE A 11 35.67 15.84 -16.25
N GLY A 12 36.06 15.47 -15.03
CA GLY A 12 35.91 14.10 -14.55
C GLY A 12 34.44 13.74 -14.74
N GLY A 13 34.21 12.62 -15.43
CA GLY A 13 32.87 12.13 -15.69
C GLY A 13 32.09 12.07 -14.38
N LEU A 14 31.04 12.87 -14.29
CA LEU A 14 29.95 12.56 -13.39
C LEU A 14 29.17 11.43 -14.06
N HIS A 15 29.76 10.22 -14.05
CA HIS A 15 28.94 9.02 -14.03
C HIS A 15 28.20 9.09 -12.70
N ALA A 16 26.99 9.66 -12.75
CA ALA A 16 25.98 9.31 -11.77
C ALA A 16 25.80 7.80 -11.91
N HIS A 17 26.53 7.05 -11.09
CA HIS A 17 26.20 5.66 -10.82
C HIS A 17 24.90 5.71 -10.03
N LEU A 18 23.79 5.91 -10.75
CA LEU A 18 22.51 5.38 -10.31
C LEU A 18 22.75 3.88 -10.27
N ASP A 19 22.88 3.34 -9.06
CA ASP A 19 22.74 1.92 -8.81
C ASP A 19 21.33 1.53 -9.27
N SER A 20 21.21 1.29 -10.57
CA SER A 20 19.96 0.96 -11.23
C SER A 20 19.69 -0.52 -11.01
N GLU A 21 19.53 -0.94 -9.75
CA GLU A 21 18.55 -1.98 -9.45
C GLU A 21 17.19 -1.38 -9.85
N GLY A 22 16.81 -1.59 -11.11
CA GLY A 22 15.62 -0.98 -11.70
C GLY A 22 14.40 -1.22 -10.82
N ILE A 23 13.63 -0.17 -10.56
CA ILE A 23 12.31 -0.31 -9.94
C ILE A 23 11.48 -1.16 -10.90
N LEU A 24 11.20 -2.41 -10.53
CA LEU A 24 10.34 -3.29 -11.31
C LEU A 24 8.93 -2.72 -11.28
N LEU A 25 8.51 -2.14 -12.41
CA LEU A 25 7.24 -1.44 -12.59
C LEU A 25 6.43 -2.14 -13.67
N HIS A 26 5.19 -2.51 -13.35
CA HIS A 26 4.26 -3.16 -14.25
C HIS A 26 2.97 -2.37 -14.36
N ILE A 27 2.39 -2.33 -15.56
CA ILE A 27 1.06 -1.78 -15.78
C ILE A 27 0.10 -2.95 -15.97
N THR A 28 -1.01 -2.94 -15.23
CA THR A 28 -2.10 -3.90 -15.39
C THR A 28 -3.43 -3.18 -15.54
N VAL A 29 -4.41 -3.84 -16.15
CA VAL A 29 -5.82 -3.44 -16.06
C VAL A 29 -6.55 -4.56 -15.32
N PRO A 30 -6.87 -4.39 -14.02
CA PRO A 30 -7.53 -5.41 -13.23
C PRO A 30 -8.90 -5.76 -13.80
N TRP A 31 -9.14 -7.04 -14.07
CA TRP A 31 -10.43 -7.52 -14.56
C TRP A 31 -11.25 -8.13 -13.42
N LYS A 32 -12.37 -7.48 -13.07
CA LYS A 32 -13.30 -7.98 -12.05
C LYS A 32 -14.19 -9.07 -12.63
N ILE A 33 -14.11 -10.29 -12.09
CA ILE A 33 -14.87 -11.45 -12.59
C ILE A 33 -16.27 -11.53 -11.93
N ARG A 34 -16.37 -11.22 -10.64
CA ARG A 34 -17.62 -11.33 -9.86
C ARG A 34 -17.81 -10.17 -8.87
N SER A 35 -19.01 -9.63 -8.85
CA SER A 35 -19.68 -9.03 -7.67
C SER A 35 -21.13 -9.43 -7.74
N ASN A 36 -21.63 -10.18 -6.76
CA ASN A 36 -23.04 -10.54 -6.73
C ASN A 36 -23.84 -9.36 -6.15
N GLU A 37 -24.98 -9.03 -6.76
CA GLU A 37 -25.82 -7.86 -6.46
C GLU A 37 -26.77 -8.06 -5.26
N SER A 38 -26.48 -9.00 -4.35
CA SER A 38 -27.24 -9.14 -3.11
C SER A 38 -26.47 -8.56 -1.92
N GLU A 39 -27.16 -7.86 -1.01
CA GLU A 39 -26.60 -7.20 0.19
C GLU A 39 -25.69 -8.10 1.04
N ASP A 40 -25.90 -9.43 1.03
CA ASP A 40 -25.08 -10.37 1.81
C ASP A 40 -23.80 -10.82 1.08
N SER A 41 -23.68 -10.54 -0.22
CA SER A 41 -22.64 -11.03 -1.13
C SER A 41 -21.61 -9.98 -1.58
N GLU A 42 -21.77 -8.71 -1.16
CA GLU A 42 -20.74 -7.66 -1.29
C GLU A 42 -19.46 -7.94 -0.48
N LYS A 43 -19.50 -8.99 0.34
CA LYS A 43 -18.40 -9.44 1.19
C LYS A 43 -17.25 -10.05 0.39
N GLN A 44 -17.42 -10.43 -0.88
CA GLN A 44 -16.36 -11.07 -1.66
C GLN A 44 -16.31 -10.55 -3.10
N VAL A 45 -15.09 -10.31 -3.58
CA VAL A 45 -14.82 -9.90 -4.97
C VAL A 45 -13.60 -10.65 -5.50
N ILE A 46 -13.60 -10.92 -6.81
CA ILE A 46 -12.51 -11.65 -7.47
C ILE A 46 -12.00 -10.80 -8.63
N TYR A 47 -10.68 -10.64 -8.70
CA TYR A 47 -9.99 -9.94 -9.78
C TYR A 47 -8.97 -10.86 -10.47
N ILE A 48 -8.76 -10.65 -11.77
CA ILE A 48 -7.54 -11.07 -12.45
C ILE A 48 -6.65 -9.83 -12.60
N ILE A 49 -5.41 -9.94 -12.13
CA ILE A 49 -4.37 -8.93 -12.37
C ILE A 49 -3.20 -9.58 -13.07
N THR A 50 -2.50 -8.81 -13.89
CA THR A 50 -1.33 -9.31 -14.64
C THR A 50 -0.07 -8.68 -14.05
N ILE A 51 0.91 -9.51 -13.69
CA ILE A 51 2.22 -9.09 -13.18
C ILE A 51 3.25 -9.86 -14.00
N ASP A 52 4.27 -9.17 -14.56
CA ASP A 52 5.26 -9.81 -15.44
C ASP A 52 4.62 -10.66 -16.56
N GLU A 53 3.61 -10.11 -17.25
CA GLU A 53 2.84 -10.79 -18.32
C GLU A 53 2.09 -12.05 -17.88
N LYS A 54 2.12 -12.41 -16.60
CA LYS A 54 1.44 -13.57 -16.04
C LYS A 54 0.15 -13.16 -15.33
N PRO A 55 -1.00 -13.78 -15.65
CA PRO A 55 -2.25 -13.51 -14.96
C PRO A 55 -2.30 -14.22 -13.60
N TYR A 56 -2.90 -13.55 -12.63
CA TYR A 56 -3.09 -14.04 -11.27
C TYR A 56 -4.53 -13.80 -10.80
N THR A 57 -5.15 -14.82 -10.22
CA THR A 57 -6.51 -14.74 -9.67
C THR A 57 -6.46 -14.34 -8.20
N LEU A 58 -6.99 -13.16 -7.89
CA LEU A 58 -7.01 -12.56 -6.57
C LEU A 58 -8.39 -12.67 -5.93
N HIS A 59 -8.48 -13.42 -4.83
CA HIS A 59 -9.70 -13.57 -4.04
C HIS A 59 -9.68 -12.59 -2.87
N LEU A 60 -10.64 -11.68 -2.82
CA LEU A 60 -10.73 -10.64 -1.81
C LEU A 60 -12.02 -10.78 -1.00
N ARG A 61 -11.90 -10.67 0.32
CA ARG A 61 -13.03 -10.62 1.25
C ARG A 61 -13.00 -9.30 2.02
N LYS A 62 -14.17 -8.67 2.14
CA LYS A 62 -14.36 -7.43 2.89
C LYS A 62 -13.87 -7.61 4.32
N HIS A 63 -13.05 -6.68 4.77
CA HIS A 63 -12.45 -6.69 6.09
C HIS A 63 -12.52 -5.29 6.69
N SER A 64 -13.07 -5.17 7.90
CA SER A 64 -13.17 -3.91 8.62
C SER A 64 -11.97 -3.76 9.55
N PHE A 65 -11.06 -2.83 9.22
CA PHE A 65 -9.88 -2.55 10.06
C PHE A 65 -10.17 -1.63 11.25
N LEU A 66 -11.29 -0.92 11.21
CA LEU A 66 -11.71 0.03 12.23
C LEU A 66 -12.90 -0.54 13.01
N SER A 67 -13.10 -0.09 14.25
CA SER A 67 -14.32 -0.40 15.00
C SER A 67 -15.49 0.40 14.44
N GLN A 68 -16.71 -0.14 14.55
CA GLN A 68 -17.90 0.51 13.98
C GLN A 68 -18.19 1.91 14.55
N ASN A 69 -17.63 2.23 15.72
CA ASN A 69 -17.76 3.52 16.39
C ASN A 69 -16.45 4.34 16.34
N PHE A 70 -15.58 4.08 15.37
CA PHE A 70 -14.36 4.85 15.22
C PHE A 70 -14.68 6.28 14.78
N LEU A 71 -14.21 7.26 15.57
CA LEU A 71 -14.47 8.68 15.36
C LEU A 71 -13.22 9.35 14.78
N VAL A 72 -13.41 10.08 13.67
CA VAL A 72 -12.35 10.91 13.08
C VAL A 72 -12.64 12.36 13.43
N TYR A 73 -11.65 13.01 14.04
CA TYR A 73 -11.68 14.43 14.35
C TYR A 73 -10.83 15.17 13.33
N THR A 74 -11.43 16.08 12.57
CA THR A 74 -10.75 16.93 11.59
C THR A 74 -10.93 18.39 11.95
N TYR A 75 -9.88 19.20 11.86
CA TYR A 75 -9.97 20.65 11.98
C TYR A 75 -10.03 21.26 10.59
N ASN A 76 -10.96 22.18 10.36
CA ASN A 76 -10.95 22.98 9.14
C ASN A 76 -9.88 24.09 9.23
N GLU A 77 -9.65 24.83 8.14
CA GLU A 77 -8.63 25.88 8.10
C GLU A 77 -8.87 27.03 9.09
N THR A 78 -10.12 27.21 9.53
CA THR A 78 -10.51 28.17 10.56
C THR A 78 -10.39 27.62 12.00
N GLY A 79 -9.93 26.38 12.17
CA GLY A 79 -9.70 25.75 13.48
C GLY A 79 -10.95 25.15 14.14
N PHE A 80 -12.08 25.06 13.44
CA PHE A 80 -13.27 24.40 13.97
C PHE A 80 -13.15 22.88 13.86
N LEU A 81 -13.48 22.21 14.97
CA LEU A 81 -13.52 20.75 15.05
C LEU A 81 -14.76 20.22 14.33
N HIS A 82 -14.54 19.33 13.37
CA HIS A 82 -15.57 18.57 12.68
C HIS A 82 -15.42 17.09 13.06
N LEU A 83 -16.53 16.50 13.52
CA LEU A 83 -16.63 15.09 13.84
C LEU A 83 -17.17 14.35 12.62
N GLU A 84 -16.35 13.50 12.01
CA GLU A 84 -16.79 12.64 10.91
C GLU A 84 -16.89 11.19 11.41
N SER A 85 -18.06 10.58 11.20
CA SER A 85 -18.24 9.15 11.37
C SER A 85 -17.44 8.42 10.30
N SER A 86 -16.58 7.49 10.70
CA SER A 86 -15.80 6.68 9.77
C SER A 86 -16.62 5.67 8.97
N TYR A 87 -17.92 5.53 9.25
CA TYR A 87 -18.82 4.52 8.68
C TYR A 87 -18.66 4.37 7.15
N PHE A 88 -18.63 5.47 6.41
CA PHE A 88 -18.47 5.46 4.95
C PHE A 88 -17.12 4.94 4.46
N LYS A 89 -16.05 5.10 5.25
CA LYS A 89 -14.69 4.63 4.92
C LYS A 89 -14.49 3.14 5.22
N MET A 90 -15.41 2.50 5.96
CA MET A 90 -15.25 1.09 6.39
C MET A 90 -15.66 0.07 5.34
N HIS A 91 -16.32 0.47 4.26
CA HIS A 91 -17.06 -0.47 3.40
C HIS A 91 -16.31 -0.97 2.16
N CYS A 92 -15.12 -0.46 1.87
CA CYS A 92 -14.36 -0.77 0.65
C CYS A 92 -12.95 -1.32 0.91
N HIS A 93 -12.69 -1.82 2.12
CA HIS A 93 -11.43 -2.46 2.50
C HIS A 93 -11.55 -3.99 2.47
N TYR A 94 -10.53 -4.64 1.93
CA TYR A 94 -10.53 -6.08 1.66
C TYR A 94 -9.18 -6.70 2.03
N GLN A 95 -9.23 -7.93 2.51
CA GLN A 95 -8.07 -8.82 2.63
C GLN A 95 -8.27 -10.06 1.77
N GLY A 96 -7.19 -10.70 1.36
CA GLY A 96 -7.30 -11.82 0.44
C GLY A 96 -6.00 -12.54 0.14
N TYR A 97 -6.03 -13.36 -0.90
CA TYR A 97 -4.93 -14.22 -1.31
C TYR A 97 -5.03 -14.51 -2.82
N PHE A 98 -3.92 -14.97 -3.40
CA PHE A 98 -3.87 -15.48 -4.77
C PHE A 98 -4.25 -16.96 -4.78
N ALA A 99 -5.22 -17.33 -5.63
CA ALA A 99 -5.84 -18.66 -5.62
C ALA A 99 -4.81 -19.81 -5.74
N ASP A 100 -3.81 -19.62 -6.59
CA ASP A 100 -2.84 -20.66 -6.94
C ASP A 100 -1.48 -20.49 -6.24
N ILE A 101 -1.37 -19.58 -5.27
CA ILE A 101 -0.13 -19.32 -4.53
C ILE A 101 -0.36 -19.48 -3.03
N PRO A 102 0.23 -20.53 -2.40
CA PRO A 102 0.08 -20.73 -0.97
C PRO A 102 0.74 -19.61 -0.17
N ASN A 103 0.20 -19.32 1.02
CA ASN A 103 0.71 -18.29 1.94
C ASN A 103 0.85 -16.91 1.29
N SER A 104 0.02 -16.63 0.29
CA SER A 104 -0.07 -15.31 -0.31
C SER A 104 -1.08 -14.45 0.43
N LEU A 105 -0.82 -13.15 0.51
CA LEU A 105 -1.64 -12.20 1.24
C LEU A 105 -1.83 -10.92 0.44
N ALA A 106 -3.03 -10.36 0.49
CA ALA A 106 -3.35 -9.07 -0.08
C ALA A 106 -4.13 -8.24 0.93
N THR A 107 -3.85 -6.94 0.98
CA THR A 107 -4.64 -5.96 1.72
C THR A 107 -4.87 -4.77 0.81
N LEU A 108 -6.12 -4.59 0.38
CA LEU A 108 -6.48 -3.63 -0.64
C LEU A 108 -7.69 -2.79 -0.23
N SER A 109 -7.65 -1.52 -0.59
CA SER A 109 -8.82 -0.67 -0.76
C SER A 109 -9.32 -0.80 -2.21
N ILE A 110 -10.64 -0.80 -2.38
CA ILE A 110 -11.28 -0.72 -3.71
C ILE A 110 -12.10 0.56 -3.89
N CYS A 111 -11.99 1.52 -2.96
CA CYS A 111 -12.86 2.71 -2.90
C CYS A 111 -12.76 3.60 -4.16
N SER A 112 -11.58 3.61 -4.80
CA SER A 112 -11.33 4.36 -6.03
C SER A 112 -10.32 3.60 -6.90
N GLY A 113 -10.62 2.31 -7.15
CA GLY A 113 -9.70 1.36 -7.76
C GLY A 113 -8.88 0.57 -6.73
N LEU A 114 -8.17 -0.46 -7.18
CA LEU A 114 -7.31 -1.28 -6.32
C LEU A 114 -6.11 -0.47 -5.81
N ARG A 115 -6.02 -0.29 -4.50
CA ARG A 115 -4.88 0.36 -3.84
C ARG A 115 -4.44 -0.43 -2.62
N GLY A 116 -3.15 -0.73 -2.48
CA GLY A 116 -2.60 -1.37 -1.29
C GLY A 116 -1.45 -2.31 -1.61
N PHE A 117 -1.36 -3.43 -0.89
CA PHE A 117 -0.22 -4.34 -0.96
C PHE A 117 -0.63 -5.77 -1.32
N LEU A 118 0.27 -6.44 -2.04
CA LEU A 118 0.22 -7.83 -2.44
C LEU A 118 1.51 -8.50 -1.98
N GLN A 119 1.44 -9.70 -1.44
CA GLN A 119 2.61 -10.44 -0.97
C GLN A 119 2.50 -11.91 -1.36
N PHE A 120 3.53 -12.39 -2.08
CA PHE A 120 3.68 -13.80 -2.46
C PHE A 120 5.14 -14.05 -2.86
N GLU A 121 5.60 -15.31 -2.78
CA GLU A 121 6.96 -15.71 -3.19
C GLU A 121 8.09 -14.86 -2.53
N ASN A 122 7.90 -14.44 -1.27
CA ASN A 122 8.79 -13.52 -0.52
C ASN A 122 8.99 -12.13 -1.14
N ILE A 123 8.15 -11.75 -2.10
CA ILE A 123 8.14 -10.43 -2.69
C ILE A 123 6.88 -9.70 -2.23
N SER A 124 7.04 -8.42 -1.93
CA SER A 124 5.93 -7.52 -1.67
C SER A 124 5.79 -6.54 -2.82
N TYR A 125 4.57 -6.34 -3.28
CA TYR A 125 4.22 -5.39 -4.32
C TYR A 125 3.24 -4.36 -3.78
N GLY A 126 3.41 -3.11 -4.20
CA GLY A 126 2.39 -2.08 -4.11
C GLY A 126 1.56 -2.11 -5.40
N ILE A 127 0.27 -1.83 -5.28
CA ILE A 127 -0.61 -1.57 -6.42
C ILE A 127 -1.35 -0.25 -6.20
N GLU A 128 -1.36 0.61 -7.21
CA GLU A 128 -2.06 1.90 -7.16
C GLU A 128 -2.71 2.22 -8.51
N PRO A 129 -3.88 2.91 -8.51
CA PRO A 129 -4.48 3.41 -9.74
C PRO A 129 -3.54 4.39 -10.45
N LEU A 130 -3.45 4.29 -11.77
CA LEU A 130 -2.80 5.30 -12.59
C LEU A 130 -3.76 6.50 -12.74
N GLU A 131 -3.39 7.62 -12.14
CA GLU A 131 -4.19 8.85 -12.16
C GLU A 131 -4.52 9.27 -13.61
N SER A 132 -5.78 9.67 -13.84
CA SER A 132 -6.30 10.08 -15.16
C SER A 132 -6.27 9.02 -16.27
N SER A 133 -6.08 7.73 -15.96
CA SER A 133 -6.21 6.66 -16.96
C SER A 133 -7.66 6.47 -17.41
N ALA A 134 -7.89 6.53 -18.72
CA ALA A 134 -9.19 6.24 -19.34
C ALA A 134 -9.58 4.75 -19.26
N GLN A 135 -8.65 3.86 -18.90
CA GLN A 135 -8.82 2.40 -18.99
C GLN A 135 -8.69 1.68 -17.63
N PHE A 136 -8.82 2.40 -16.50
CA PHE A 136 -8.64 1.81 -15.16
C PHE A 136 -7.31 1.05 -15.01
N GLN A 137 -6.23 1.63 -15.53
CA GLN A 137 -4.89 1.06 -15.39
C GLN A 137 -4.39 1.23 -13.95
N HIS A 138 -3.57 0.28 -13.53
CA HIS A 138 -2.87 0.28 -12.24
C HIS A 138 -1.39 0.08 -12.47
N ILE A 139 -0.57 0.75 -11.66
CA ILE A 139 0.85 0.46 -11.55
C ILE A 139 1.02 -0.56 -10.43
N ILE A 140 1.85 -1.57 -10.69
CA ILE A 140 2.34 -2.54 -9.72
C ILE A 140 3.85 -2.37 -9.60
N TYR A 141 4.37 -2.27 -8.40
CA TYR A 141 5.79 -2.08 -8.16
C TYR A 141 6.29 -2.90 -6.98
N GLN A 142 7.52 -3.40 -7.06
CA GLN A 142 8.13 -4.09 -5.93
C GLN A 142 8.43 -3.10 -4.80
N VAL A 143 8.02 -3.46 -3.59
CA VAL A 143 8.32 -2.72 -2.36
C VAL A 143 9.51 -3.40 -1.71
N LYS A 144 10.64 -2.70 -1.65
CA LYS A 144 11.82 -3.19 -0.91
C LYS A 144 11.51 -3.14 0.58
N ASN A 145 11.78 -4.24 1.26
CA ASN A 145 11.68 -4.32 2.70
C ASN A 145 13.09 -4.31 3.29
N GLU A 146 13.34 -3.39 4.21
CA GLU A 146 14.63 -3.27 4.91
C GLU A 146 14.96 -4.54 5.72
N ASN A 147 13.93 -5.28 6.14
CA ASN A 147 14.08 -6.58 6.78
C ASN A 147 13.29 -7.67 6.02
N PRO A 148 13.93 -8.40 5.09
CA PRO A 148 13.25 -9.43 4.30
C PRO A 148 12.71 -10.60 5.14
N ALA A 149 13.13 -10.74 6.41
CA ALA A 149 12.59 -11.75 7.33
C ALA A 149 11.22 -11.37 7.92
N ILE A 150 10.75 -10.13 7.75
CA ILE A 150 9.45 -9.66 8.28
C ILE A 150 8.51 -9.36 7.11
N PRO A 151 7.49 -10.19 6.82
CA PRO A 151 6.42 -9.85 5.88
C PRO A 151 5.85 -8.44 6.08
N LEU A 152 5.75 -7.63 5.01
CA LEU A 152 5.08 -6.33 5.08
C LEU A 152 3.60 -6.49 5.43
N LEU A 153 3.00 -7.57 4.96
CA LEU A 153 1.68 -8.02 5.39
C LEU A 153 1.89 -9.19 6.37
N ALA A 154 1.90 -8.89 7.66
CA ALA A 154 1.93 -9.93 8.69
C ALA A 154 0.51 -10.49 8.90
N GLU A 155 0.38 -11.81 8.91
CA GLU A 155 -0.89 -12.51 9.12
C GLU A 155 -1.50 -12.28 10.52
N ASN A 156 -0.74 -11.70 11.46
CA ASN A 156 -1.18 -11.56 12.84
C ASN A 156 -0.45 -10.44 13.58
N TYR A 157 -0.96 -9.20 13.48
CA TYR A 157 -0.46 -8.05 14.25
C TYR A 157 -0.54 -8.26 15.79
N SER A 158 -1.29 -9.27 16.26
CA SER A 158 -1.47 -9.57 17.68
C SER A 158 -0.16 -9.93 18.40
N ASN A 159 0.88 -10.35 17.66
CA ASN A 159 2.12 -10.86 18.25
C ASN A 159 3.20 -9.78 18.44
N ILE A 160 3.06 -8.60 17.82
CA ILE A 160 4.05 -7.51 17.89
C ILE A 160 3.85 -6.69 19.18
N TRP A 161 2.59 -6.45 19.58
CA TRP A 161 2.24 -5.77 20.84
C TRP A 161 2.72 -6.49 22.11
N GLN A 162 3.01 -7.79 22.03
CA GLN A 162 3.54 -8.54 23.17
C GLN A 162 5.06 -8.40 23.33
N LYS A 163 5.78 -7.97 22.29
CA LYS A 163 7.24 -7.91 22.33
C LYS A 163 7.78 -6.57 22.84
N ASP A 164 7.01 -5.49 22.67
CA ASP A 164 7.44 -4.13 23.02
C ASP A 164 6.46 -3.43 23.99
N GLN A 165 6.62 -3.67 25.30
CA GLN A 165 6.32 -2.70 26.37
C GLN A 165 7.28 -2.94 27.54
N PRO A 166 7.84 -1.90 28.23
CA PRO A 166 7.19 -0.62 28.51
C PRO A 166 8.08 0.65 28.41
N TYR A 167 7.47 1.79 28.11
CA TYR A 167 7.75 3.02 28.86
C TYR A 167 6.42 3.57 29.37
N LYS A 168 6.29 3.63 30.70
CA LYS A 168 5.15 4.25 31.38
C LYS A 168 5.46 5.74 31.49
N ASP A 169 4.78 6.56 30.71
CA ASP A 169 4.67 8.00 31.03
C ASP A 169 3.41 8.24 31.84
N ASN A 170 3.62 8.54 33.12
CA ASN A 170 2.61 9.18 33.97
C ASN A 170 2.55 10.66 33.59
N LEU A 171 1.57 11.08 32.80
CA LEU A 171 1.23 12.49 32.68
C LEU A 171 -0.05 12.77 33.49
N SER A 172 0.16 13.18 34.73
CA SER A 172 -0.85 13.81 35.57
C SER A 172 -1.26 15.14 34.95
N LEU A 173 -2.44 15.20 34.33
CA LEU A 173 -3.11 16.45 34.00
C LEU A 173 -3.70 17.04 35.28
N GLN A 174 -2.99 18.00 35.87
CA GLN A 174 -3.61 18.97 36.78
C GLN A 174 -4.45 19.93 35.94
N VAL A 175 -5.77 19.84 36.11
CA VAL A 175 -6.73 20.83 35.62
C VAL A 175 -6.71 22.00 36.59
N THR A 176 -6.47 23.21 36.08
CA THR A 176 -6.79 24.47 36.76
C THR A 176 -8.02 25.07 36.10
#